data_AF-A0A5E4IIU1-F1
#
_entry.id   AF-A0A5E4IIU1-F1
#
_cell.length_a   1.000
_cell.length_b   1.000
_cell.length_c   1.000
_cell.angle_alpha   90.00
_cell.angle_beta   90.00
_cell.angle_gamma   90.00
#
_symmetry.space_group_name_H-M   'P 1'
#
loop_
_entity.id
_entity.type
_entity.pdbx_description
1 polymer ?
#
loop_
_entity_poly.entity_id
_entity_poly.type
_entity_poly.pdbx_seq_one_letter_code
_entity_poly.pdbx_strand_id
1 'polypeptide(L)'
;MNIEHKAMPESPEEMALVHHALENPIRRKMIILMIEGQLTVAEITEAVGESMLDYHLNRLVLARLIEVHEGHIVLTESGKAYGGLVKAQKEKGGADKI
;
A
#
# COMPACT_ATOMS: atom_id res chain seq x y z
N MET A 1 13.12 15.67 -10.75
CA MET A 1 11.89 15.43 -11.52
C MET A 1 10.91 14.77 -10.57
N ASN A 2 9.78 15.40 -10.28
CA ASN A 2 8.71 14.76 -9.50
C ASN A 2 7.94 13.88 -10.47
N ILE A 3 8.14 12.57 -10.40
CA ILE A 3 7.36 11.62 -11.18
C ILE A 3 6.02 11.49 -10.45
N GLU A 4 5.05 12.29 -10.85
CA GLU A 4 3.67 12.10 -10.41
C GLU A 4 3.17 10.77 -10.98
N HIS A 5 2.95 9.80 -10.10
CA HIS A 5 2.45 8.49 -10.46
C HIS A 5 0.97 8.60 -10.81
N LYS A 6 0.55 8.22 -12.02
CA LYS A 6 -0.88 8.16 -12.37
C LYS A 6 -1.61 7.07 -11.57
N ALA A 7 -2.92 7.25 -11.40
CA ALA A 7 -3.77 6.31 -10.66
C ALA A 7 -3.87 4.90 -11.31
N MET A 8 -3.52 4.75 -12.59
CA MET A 8 -3.54 3.46 -13.29
C MET A 8 -2.13 3.03 -13.70
N PRO A 9 -1.78 1.74 -13.59
CA PRO A 9 -0.55 1.18 -14.12
C PRO A 9 -0.44 1.41 -15.62
N GLU A 10 0.76 1.72 -16.10
CA GLU A 10 1.02 2.05 -17.49
C GLU A 10 1.44 0.82 -18.32
N SER A 11 1.70 -0.32 -17.66
CA SER A 11 2.05 -1.58 -18.32
C SER A 11 1.54 -2.82 -17.56
N PRO A 12 1.49 -4.00 -18.22
CA PRO A 12 1.20 -5.27 -17.56
C PRO A 12 2.16 -5.60 -16.42
N GLU A 13 3.44 -5.25 -16.56
CA GLU A 13 4.46 -5.48 -15.54
C GLU A 13 4.18 -4.66 -14.28
N GLU A 14 3.81 -3.39 -14.43
CA GLU A 14 3.40 -2.55 -13.30
C GLU A 14 2.12 -3.09 -12.64
N MET A 15 1.15 -3.51 -13.44
CA MET A 15 -0.08 -4.13 -12.93
C MET A 15 0.22 -5.40 -12.14
N ALA A 16 1.16 -6.23 -12.60
CA ALA A 16 1.59 -7.44 -11.90
C ALA A 16 2.24 -7.12 -10.54
N LEU A 17 3.03 -6.04 -10.46
CA LEU A 17 3.62 -5.58 -9.20
C LEU A 17 2.55 -5.13 -8.19
N VAL A 18 1.54 -4.38 -8.65
CA VAL A 18 0.41 -3.97 -7.80
C VAL A 18 -0.38 -5.19 -7.31
N HIS A 19 -0.70 -6.12 -8.21
CA HIS A 19 -1.37 -7.37 -7.84
C HIS A 19 -0.59 -8.17 -6.80
N HIS A 20 0.70 -8.41 -7.05
CA HIS A 20 1.56 -9.10 -6.11
C HIS A 20 1.66 -8.33 -4.77
N ALA A 21 1.71 -7.01 -4.77
CA ALA A 21 1.73 -6.25 -3.53
C ALA A 21 0.42 -6.45 -2.73
N LEU A 22 -0.74 -6.39 -3.38
CA LEU A 22 -2.03 -6.39 -2.69
C LEU A 22 -2.64 -7.79 -2.47
N GLU A 23 -2.03 -8.85 -3.00
CA GLU A 23 -2.42 -10.24 -2.69
C GLU A 23 -2.20 -10.60 -1.22
N ASN A 24 -1.28 -9.91 -0.52
CA ASN A 24 -0.91 -10.22 0.85
C ASN A 24 -1.78 -9.45 1.87
N PRO A 25 -2.37 -10.13 2.86
CA PRO A 25 -3.29 -9.50 3.81
C PRO A 25 -2.64 -8.47 4.73
N ILE A 26 -1.37 -8.65 5.13
CA ILE A 26 -0.65 -7.68 5.97
C ILE A 26 -0.46 -6.38 5.18
N ARG A 27 -0.03 -6.46 3.92
CA ARG A 27 0.14 -5.27 3.06
C ARG A 27 -1.20 -4.57 2.78
N ARG A 28 -2.29 -5.33 2.60
CA ARG A 28 -3.65 -4.74 2.52
C ARG A 28 -4.03 -4.01 3.80
N LYS A 29 -3.74 -4.59 4.96
CA LYS A 29 -3.96 -3.91 6.26
C LYS A 29 -3.16 -2.60 6.32
N MET A 30 -1.86 -2.65 6.00
CA MET A 30 -0.98 -1.46 6.02
C MET A 30 -1.51 -0.34 5.12
N ILE A 31 -1.88 -0.63 3.86
CA ILE A 31 -2.35 0.42 2.94
C ILE A 31 -3.70 1.01 3.38
N ILE A 32 -4.57 0.22 4.00
CA ILE A 32 -5.82 0.73 4.61
C ILE A 32 -5.51 1.72 5.74
N LEU A 33 -4.57 1.38 6.62
CA LEU A 33 -4.16 2.24 7.74
C LEU A 33 -3.54 3.55 7.24
N MET A 34 -2.75 3.50 6.16
CA MET A 34 -2.20 4.70 5.51
C MET A 34 -3.29 5.59 4.92
N ILE A 35 -4.33 5.00 4.29
CA ILE A 35 -5.52 5.74 3.81
C ILE A 35 -6.27 6.39 4.97
N GLU A 36 -6.21 5.80 6.16
CA GLU A 36 -6.82 6.32 7.39
C GLU A 36 -5.97 7.36 8.11
N GLY A 37 -4.77 7.64 7.61
CA GLY A 37 -3.89 8.71 8.10
C GLY A 37 -2.71 8.26 8.94
N GLN A 38 -2.48 6.95 9.12
CA GLN A 38 -1.24 6.46 9.72
C GLN A 38 -0.10 6.53 8.71
N LEU A 39 0.67 7.61 8.76
CA LEU A 39 1.64 8.00 7.73
C LEU A 39 3.08 8.01 8.25
N THR A 40 3.35 7.32 9.35
CA THR A 40 4.72 7.04 9.80
C THR A 40 4.98 5.54 9.89
N VAL A 41 6.23 5.15 9.66
CA VAL A 41 6.67 3.76 9.83
C VAL A 41 6.40 3.28 11.25
N ALA A 42 6.59 4.15 12.26
CA ALA A 42 6.32 3.83 13.66
C ALA A 42 4.84 3.47 13.91
N GLU A 43 3.89 4.28 13.45
CA GLU A 43 2.45 4.00 13.60
C GLU A 43 2.04 2.69 12.90
N ILE A 44 2.60 2.43 11.72
CA ILE A 44 2.34 1.18 10.99
C ILE A 44 2.93 -0.01 11.75
N THR A 45 4.15 0.13 12.28
CA THR A 45 4.82 -0.90 13.08
C THR A 45 3.98 -1.29 14.30
N GLU A 46 3.47 -0.31 15.03
CA GLU A 46 2.60 -0.54 16.20
C GLU A 46 1.35 -1.33 15.81
N ALA A 47 0.76 -1.05 14.64
CA ALA A 47 -0.48 -1.66 14.21
C ALA A 47 -0.34 -3.07 13.58
N VAL A 48 0.81 -3.40 12.97
CA VAL A 48 0.99 -4.68 12.24
C VAL A 48 2.14 -5.55 12.76
N GLY A 49 2.95 -5.04 13.68
CA GLY A 49 4.13 -5.69 14.23
C GLY A 49 5.39 -5.47 13.39
N GLU A 50 6.56 -5.70 14.02
CA GLU A 50 7.88 -5.47 13.41
C GLU A 50 8.32 -6.57 12.45
N SER A 51 7.76 -7.77 12.57
CA SER A 51 8.19 -8.92 11.79
C SER A 51 8.03 -8.66 10.29
N MET A 52 9.15 -8.67 9.56
CA MET A 52 9.22 -8.46 8.11
C MET A 52 8.70 -7.08 7.65
N LEU A 53 8.63 -6.08 8.53
CA LEU A 53 8.09 -4.77 8.20
C LEU A 53 8.80 -4.13 6.99
N ASP A 54 10.14 -4.12 6.99
CA ASP A 54 10.94 -3.57 5.88
C ASP A 54 10.63 -4.26 4.56
N TYR A 55 10.43 -5.58 4.60
CA TYR A 55 10.05 -6.34 3.41
C TYR A 55 8.66 -5.91 2.92
N HIS A 56 7.68 -5.77 3.82
CA HIS A 56 6.33 -5.35 3.45
C HIS A 56 6.30 -3.93 2.86
N LEU A 57 7.02 -2.98 3.47
CA LEU A 57 7.18 -1.62 2.97
C LEU A 57 7.86 -1.63 1.60
N ASN A 58 8.96 -2.36 1.44
CA ASN A 58 9.67 -2.45 0.16
C ASN A 58 8.76 -3.00 -0.96
N ARG A 59 7.91 -4.00 -0.68
CA ARG A 59 6.95 -4.50 -1.69
C ARG A 59 5.93 -3.44 -2.13
N LEU A 60 5.49 -2.56 -1.22
CA LEU A 60 4.58 -1.45 -1.54
C LEU A 60 5.30 -0.34 -2.32
N VAL A 61 6.58 -0.07 -2.01
CA VAL A 61 7.44 0.87 -2.74
C VAL A 61 7.72 0.38 -4.17
N LEU A 62 8.09 -0.90 -4.34
CA LEU A 62 8.33 -1.51 -5.66
C LEU A 62 7.07 -1.49 -6.55
N ALA A 63 5.89 -1.59 -5.94
CA ALA A 63 4.61 -1.44 -6.63
C ALA A 63 4.20 0.03 -6.87
N ARG A 64 5.06 0.99 -6.51
CA ARG A 64 4.84 2.44 -6.65
C ARG A 64 3.56 2.92 -5.94
N LEU A 65 3.15 2.22 -4.88
CA LEU A 65 1.96 2.57 -4.08
C LEU A 65 2.31 3.56 -2.97
N ILE A 66 3.51 3.48 -2.43
CA ILE A 66 4.00 4.40 -1.41
C ILE A 66 5.42 4.84 -1.72
N GLU A 67 5.80 5.94 -1.10
CA GLU A 67 7.19 6.34 -0.89
C GLU A 67 7.45 6.40 0.62
N VAL A 68 8.71 6.20 1.01
CA VAL A 68 9.15 6.30 2.41
C VAL A 68 10.33 7.27 2.48
N HIS A 69 10.17 8.33 3.26
CA HIS A 69 11.15 9.41 3.43
C HIS A 69 11.38 9.64 4.92
N GLU A 70 12.57 9.32 5.42
CA GLU A 70 12.94 9.56 6.83
C GLU A 70 11.92 9.01 7.84
N GLY A 71 11.30 7.86 7.54
CA GLY A 71 10.25 7.25 8.38
C GLY A 71 8.84 7.80 8.17
N HIS A 72 8.66 8.83 7.34
CA HIS A 72 7.35 9.27 6.85
C HIS A 72 6.95 8.50 5.59
N ILE A 73 5.67 8.14 5.51
CA ILE A 73 5.07 7.44 4.39
C ILE A 73 4.23 8.42 3.58
N VAL A 74 4.45 8.46 2.27
CA VAL A 74 3.66 9.25 1.33
C VAL A 74 2.94 8.28 0.40
N LEU A 75 1.60 8.35 0.36
CA LEU A 75 0.81 7.64 -0.63
C LEU A 75 0.95 8.32 -1.99
N THR A 76 1.33 7.55 -3.00
CA THR A 76 1.25 8.00 -4.40
C THR A 76 -0.22 8.07 -4.84
N GLU A 77 -0.53 8.66 -6.00
CA GLU A 77 -1.93 8.64 -6.48
C GLU A 77 -2.41 7.21 -6.77
N SER A 78 -1.52 6.34 -7.25
CA SER A 78 -1.80 4.90 -7.37
C SER A 78 -2.08 4.27 -6.00
N GLY A 79 -1.27 4.59 -4.99
CA GLY A 79 -1.49 4.17 -3.60
C GLY A 79 -2.86 4.59 -3.06
N LYS A 80 -3.25 5.85 -3.29
CA LYS A 80 -4.57 6.37 -2.90
C LYS A 80 -5.70 5.62 -3.61
N ALA A 81 -5.58 5.45 -4.93
CA ALA A 81 -6.60 4.78 -5.75
C ALA A 81 -6.79 3.31 -5.34
N TYR A 82 -5.72 2.52 -5.35
CA TYR A 82 -5.79 1.10 -4.99
C TYR A 82 -6.05 0.86 -3.51
N GLY A 83 -5.48 1.68 -2.63
CA GLY A 83 -5.75 1.62 -1.19
C GLY A 83 -7.22 1.89 -0.89
N GLY A 84 -7.82 2.89 -1.55
CA GLY A 84 -9.26 3.17 -1.46
C GLY A 84 -10.13 2.00 -1.95
N LEU A 85 -9.74 1.35 -3.05
CA LEU A 85 -10.45 0.15 -3.54
C LEU A 85 -10.37 -1.01 -2.54
N VAL A 86 -9.18 -1.30 -2.00
CA VAL A 86 -8.97 -2.35 -0.99
C VAL A 86 -9.77 -2.07 0.27
N LYS A 87 -9.78 -0.82 0.75
CA LYS A 87 -10.59 -0.39 1.89
C LYS A 87 -12.09 -0.61 1.62
N ALA A 88 -12.60 -0.14 0.48
CA ALA A 88 -14.00 -0.31 0.11
C ALA A 88 -14.40 -1.79 -0.04
N GLN A 89 -13.49 -2.65 -0.51
CA GLN A 89 -13.72 -4.11 -0.58
C GLN A 89 -13.80 -4.74 0.82
N LYS A 90 -12.97 -4.29 1.76
CA LYS A 90 -13.02 -4.74 3.16
C LYS A 90 -14.35 -4.36 3.83
N GLU A 91 -14.79 -3.12 3.67
CA GLU A 91 -16.05 -2.61 4.25
C GLU A 91 -17.28 -3.33 3.70
N LYS A 92 -17.23 -3.79 2.45
CA LYS A 92 -18.31 -4.56 1.80
C LYS A 92 -18.27 -6.07 2.11
N GLY A 93 -17.38 -6.52 3.01
CA GLY A 93 -17.22 -7.94 3.36
C GLY A 93 -16.51 -8.79 2.31
N GLY A 94 -15.84 -8.16 1.34
CA GLY A 94 -15.12 -8.85 0.26
C GLY A 94 -13.67 -9.23 0.61
N ALA A 95 -13.05 -8.56 1.58
CA ALA A 95 -11.64 -8.78 1.92
C ALA A 95 -11.37 -10.08 2.72
N ASP A 96 -12.42 -10.73 3.25
CA ASP A 96 -12.32 -12.01 3.96
C ASP A 96 -12.48 -13.23 3.03
N LYS A 97 -12.56 -13.02 1.70
CA LYS A 97 -12.75 -14.08 0.69
C LYS A 97 -11.54 -14.33 -0.23
N ILE A 98 -10.32 -13.90 0.15
CA ILE A 98 -9.10 -14.12 -0.65
C ILE A 98 -7.99 -14.71 0.21
#